data_AF-A0A7J8MSS4-F1
#
_entry.id   AF-A0A7J8MSS4-F1
#
_cell.length_a   1.000
_cell.length_b   1.000
_cell.length_c   1.000
_cell.angle_alpha   90.00
_cell.angle_beta   90.00
_cell.angle_gamma   90.00
#
_symmetry.space_group_name_H-M   'P 1'
#
loop_
_entity.id
_entity.type
_entity.pdbx_description
1 polymer ?
#
loop_
_entity_poly.entity_id
_entity_poly.type
_entity_poly.pdbx_seq_one_letter_code
_entity_poly.pdbx_strand_id
1 'polypeptide(L)'
;MSGNTRNCSSYFDARQRDGEIKGLFFLDKTRRDTEGKRRTDLHFLDLERGEISDVLSTTPPDVPLGSTVVTCGNHVYTIGGNILRGGILRSLNHVFRFDFKHAERGWRKVSSMLYPRGLPEALAAQGKIYVFKGSRDCFGEVYDISGDSWVPLCVPSIAEYSGVSRPVLLDSSRSRILVHFSGDRYRSLYAYYYNDKSWVCLDPKFPYWSLT
;
A
#
# COMPACT_ATOMS: atom_id res chain seq x y z
N MET A 1 26.31 -8.63 -19.14
CA MET A 1 25.22 -9.11 -18.25
C MET A 1 24.95 -8.04 -17.19
N SER A 2 24.15 -7.02 -17.52
CA SER A 2 23.74 -6.01 -16.55
C SER A 2 22.53 -6.54 -15.79
N GLY A 3 22.76 -6.89 -14.51
CA GLY A 3 21.69 -7.26 -13.59
C GLY A 3 20.79 -6.06 -13.39
N ASN A 4 19.62 -6.10 -14.02
CA ASN A 4 18.58 -5.10 -13.92
C ASN A 4 18.07 -5.11 -12.46
N THR A 5 18.67 -4.29 -11.59
CA THR A 5 18.17 -4.06 -10.24
C THR A 5 16.86 -3.30 -10.36
N ARG A 6 15.75 -4.05 -10.43
CA ARG A 6 14.40 -3.52 -10.30
C ARG A 6 14.33 -2.81 -8.95
N ASN A 7 14.52 -1.50 -8.97
CA ASN A 7 14.23 -0.60 -7.87
C ASN A 7 12.75 -0.77 -7.53
N CYS A 8 12.45 -1.46 -6.43
CA CYS A 8 11.12 -1.49 -5.87
C CYS A 8 10.95 -0.25 -4.99
N SER A 9 10.63 0.89 -5.60
CA SER A 9 10.04 2.01 -4.86
C SER A 9 8.67 1.57 -4.36
N SER A 10 8.48 1.59 -3.04
CA SER A 10 7.15 1.46 -2.45
C SER A 10 6.43 2.81 -2.52
N TYR A 11 5.17 2.73 -2.89
CA TYR A 11 4.20 3.79 -3.16
C TYR A 11 4.13 4.87 -2.07
N PHE A 12 3.80 6.09 -2.50
CA PHE A 12 3.93 7.33 -1.74
C PHE A 12 2.67 7.64 -0.92
N ASP A 13 2.87 8.09 0.31
CA ASP A 13 1.82 8.78 1.06
C ASP A 13 2.33 10.13 1.57
N ALA A 14 1.48 11.14 1.44
CA ALA A 14 1.80 12.53 1.53
C ALA A 14 1.26 13.14 2.82
N ARG A 15 2.09 13.90 3.53
CA ARG A 15 1.55 14.72 4.63
C ARG A 15 0.86 15.95 4.02
N GLN A 16 -0.46 15.98 4.11
CA GLN A 16 -1.26 17.15 3.77
C GLN A 16 -1.31 18.13 4.95
N ARG A 17 -0.89 19.37 4.71
CA ARG A 17 -1.25 20.52 5.55
C ARG A 17 -1.86 21.54 4.59
N ASP A 18 -3.10 21.96 4.85
CA ASP A 18 -3.85 22.91 4.01
C ASP A 18 -4.12 22.43 2.57
N GLY A 19 -4.13 21.11 2.34
CA GLY A 19 -4.39 20.49 1.03
C GLY A 19 -3.16 20.30 0.14
N GLU A 20 -2.00 20.85 0.53
CA GLU A 20 -0.74 20.68 -0.19
C GLU A 20 0.07 19.49 0.34
N ILE A 21 0.67 18.74 -0.58
CA ILE A 21 1.59 17.63 -0.28
C ILE A 21 2.96 18.22 0.07
N LYS A 22 3.33 18.22 1.36
CA LYS A 22 4.58 18.84 1.84
C LYS A 22 5.74 17.86 2.02
N GLY A 23 5.47 16.57 2.03
CA GLY A 23 6.50 15.56 2.20
C GLY A 23 6.01 14.15 1.99
N LEU A 24 6.93 13.22 1.77
CA LEU A 24 6.65 11.83 1.41
C LEU A 24 7.41 10.87 2.32
N PHE A 25 6.71 9.85 2.81
CA PHE A 25 7.36 8.72 3.47
C PHE A 25 7.67 7.63 2.47
N PHE A 26 8.85 7.04 2.56
CA PHE A 26 9.26 5.94 1.70
C PHE A 26 10.16 4.95 2.43
N LEU A 27 10.21 3.72 1.90
CA LEU A 27 11.13 2.69 2.36
C LEU A 27 12.34 2.59 1.45
N ASP A 28 13.52 2.84 1.99
CA ASP A 28 14.79 2.50 1.35
C ASP A 28 15.12 1.02 1.64
N LYS A 29 15.38 0.25 0.59
CA LYS A 29 15.74 -1.18 0.65
C LYS A 29 17.11 -1.48 0.07
N THR A 30 17.91 -0.44 -0.18
CA THR A 30 19.23 -0.56 -0.81
C THR A 30 20.31 -0.98 0.20
N ARG A 31 20.10 -0.70 1.48
CA ARG A 31 21.08 -0.94 2.54
C ARG A 31 21.06 -2.39 3.03
N ARG A 32 22.22 -2.83 3.52
CA ARG A 32 22.40 -4.11 4.22
C ARG A 32 22.82 -3.83 5.66
N ASP A 33 22.45 -4.73 6.56
CA ASP A 33 22.94 -4.71 7.94
C ASP A 33 24.38 -5.26 8.04
N THR A 34 24.92 -5.27 9.26
CA THR A 34 26.29 -5.75 9.56
C THR A 34 26.51 -7.23 9.23
N GLU A 35 25.43 -8.00 9.10
CA GLU A 35 25.45 -9.42 8.73
C GLU A 35 25.23 -9.61 7.21
N GLY A 36 25.15 -8.52 6.44
CA GLY A 36 24.95 -8.54 5.00
C GLY A 36 23.51 -8.84 4.56
N LYS A 37 22.56 -8.91 5.50
CA LYS A 37 21.13 -9.11 5.21
C LYS A 37 20.49 -7.79 4.80
N ARG A 38 19.49 -7.87 3.91
CA ARG A 38 18.77 -6.68 3.43
C ARG A 38 18.06 -5.99 4.59
N ARG A 39 18.29 -4.69 4.72
CA ARG A 39 17.60 -3.81 5.66
C ARG A 39 16.54 -3.00 4.91
N THR A 40 15.51 -2.59 5.61
CA THR A 40 14.46 -1.72 5.08
C THR A 40 14.28 -0.54 6.03
N ASP A 41 14.57 0.66 5.54
CA ASP A 41 14.67 1.89 6.31
C ASP A 41 13.57 2.87 5.94
N LEU A 42 12.92 3.45 6.93
CA LEU A 42 11.91 4.48 6.77
C LEU A 42 12.58 5.85 6.71
N HIS A 43 12.31 6.58 5.64
CA HIS A 43 12.76 7.95 5.43
C HIS A 43 11.58 8.89 5.18
N PHE A 44 11.83 10.19 5.35
CA PHE A 44 10.94 11.27 4.97
C PHE A 44 11.65 12.18 3.97
N LEU A 45 11.00 12.47 2.84
CA LEU A 45 11.41 13.50 1.89
C LEU A 45 10.61 14.77 2.18
N ASP A 46 11.31 15.82 2.59
CA ASP A 46 10.77 17.17 2.66
C ASP A 46 10.72 17.74 1.25
N LEU A 47 9.51 18.03 0.74
CA LEU A 47 9.35 18.54 -0.62
C LEU A 47 9.58 20.04 -0.73
N GLU A 48 9.48 20.79 0.37
CA GLU A 48 9.77 22.22 0.38
C GLU A 48 11.29 22.45 0.28
N ARG A 49 12.07 21.60 0.95
CA ARG A 49 13.54 21.68 0.97
C ARG A 49 14.23 20.80 -0.06
N GLY A 50 13.54 19.76 -0.56
CA GLY A 50 14.14 18.73 -1.42
C GLY A 50 15.13 17.83 -0.68
N GLU A 51 14.99 17.71 0.63
CA GLU A 51 15.94 17.00 1.50
C GLU A 51 15.34 15.68 2.00
N ILE A 52 16.16 14.62 1.98
CA ILE A 52 15.82 13.33 2.57
C ILE A 52 16.33 13.31 4.01
N SER A 53 15.45 12.95 4.95
CA SER A 53 15.82 12.78 6.36
C SER A 53 16.82 11.65 6.55
N ASP A 54 17.53 11.69 7.67
CA ASP A 54 18.17 10.49 8.21
C ASP A 54 17.15 9.35 8.43
N VAL A 55 17.66 8.14 8.67
CA VAL A 55 16.82 6.96 8.93
C VAL A 55 15.95 7.23 10.15
N LEU A 56 14.63 7.35 9.95
CA LEU A 56 13.68 7.59 11.04
C LEU A 56 13.45 6.33 11.86
N SER A 57 13.43 5.19 11.19
CA SER A 57 13.27 3.89 11.81
C SER A 57 13.65 2.78 10.83
N THR A 58 14.04 1.63 11.36
CA THR A 58 14.30 0.43 10.57
C THR A 58 13.23 -0.57 10.82
N THR A 59 12.64 -1.07 9.74
CA THR A 59 11.59 -2.07 9.85
C THR A 59 12.16 -3.38 10.40
N PRO A 60 11.33 -4.19 11.08
CA PRO A 60 11.71 -5.53 11.51
C PRO A 60 12.27 -6.39 10.36
N PRO A 61 13.21 -7.32 10.62
CA PRO A 61 13.84 -8.14 9.58
C PRO A 61 12.87 -9.08 8.84
N ASP A 62 11.65 -9.23 9.34
CA ASP A 62 10.56 -10.02 8.78
C ASP A 62 9.60 -9.19 7.90
N VAL A 63 9.89 -7.90 7.65
CA VAL A 63 9.12 -7.13 6.67
C VAL A 63 9.35 -7.68 5.24
N PRO A 64 8.29 -8.12 4.56
CA PRO A 64 8.46 -8.84 3.30
C PRO A 64 8.90 -7.94 2.11
N LEU A 65 9.55 -8.54 1.12
CA LEU A 65 9.88 -7.86 -0.15
C LEU A 65 8.60 -7.48 -0.88
N GLY A 66 8.53 -6.26 -1.41
CA GLY A 66 7.31 -5.80 -2.08
C GLY A 66 6.14 -5.51 -1.12
N SER A 67 6.38 -5.31 0.17
CA SER A 67 5.43 -4.63 1.06
C SER A 67 5.15 -3.22 0.56
N THR A 68 3.92 -2.72 0.80
CA THR A 68 3.58 -1.30 0.61
C THR A 68 3.68 -0.55 1.93
N VAL A 69 3.83 0.77 1.84
CA VAL A 69 3.75 1.67 3.00
C VAL A 69 2.62 2.65 2.81
N VAL A 70 1.96 2.97 3.93
CA VAL A 70 0.90 3.96 4.01
C VAL A 70 0.99 4.65 5.36
N THR A 71 0.65 5.93 5.41
CA THR A 71 0.57 6.69 6.65
C THR A 71 -0.88 6.98 6.99
N CYS A 72 -1.20 7.03 8.28
CA CYS A 72 -2.52 7.49 8.70
C CYS A 72 -2.40 8.19 10.06
N GLY A 73 -2.63 9.51 10.04
CA GLY A 73 -2.39 10.35 11.21
C GLY A 73 -0.92 10.30 11.63
N ASN A 74 -0.67 9.76 12.82
CA ASN A 74 0.66 9.69 13.42
C ASN A 74 1.36 8.32 13.24
N HIS A 75 0.80 7.47 12.40
CA HIS A 75 1.27 6.11 12.25
C HIS A 75 1.74 5.85 10.81
N VAL A 76 2.76 5.01 10.69
CA VAL A 76 3.17 4.39 9.42
C VAL A 76 2.87 2.92 9.48
N TYR A 77 2.35 2.37 8.40
CA TYR A 77 2.07 0.95 8.26
C TYR A 77 2.88 0.36 7.13
N THR A 78 3.46 -0.82 7.36
CA THR A 78 3.93 -1.70 6.29
C THR A 78 2.94 -2.83 6.12
N ILE A 79 2.56 -3.13 4.89
CA ILE A 79 1.46 -4.05 4.59
C ILE A 79 1.88 -5.07 3.54
N GLY A 80 1.66 -6.35 3.86
CA GLY A 80 1.79 -7.48 2.96
C GLY A 80 3.21 -7.71 2.45
N GLY A 81 3.33 -8.02 1.16
CA GLY A 81 4.58 -8.35 0.49
C GLY A 81 4.87 -9.85 0.45
N ASN A 82 6.07 -10.21 0.00
CA ASN A 82 6.50 -11.57 -0.28
C ASN A 82 7.79 -11.92 0.48
N ILE A 83 7.85 -13.15 0.97
CA ILE A 83 9.07 -13.73 1.54
C ILE A 83 9.53 -14.90 0.68
N LEU A 84 10.85 -15.03 0.50
CA LEU A 84 11.46 -16.19 -0.12
C LEU A 84 11.86 -17.16 1.00
N ARG A 85 11.25 -18.35 1.04
CA ARG A 85 11.63 -19.43 1.97
C ARG A 85 11.86 -20.71 1.18
N GLY A 86 13.06 -21.28 1.28
CA GLY A 86 13.43 -22.51 0.58
C GLY A 86 13.25 -22.44 -0.94
N GLY A 87 13.51 -21.28 -1.55
CA GLY A 87 13.32 -21.06 -3.00
C GLY A 87 11.88 -20.77 -3.43
N ILE A 88 10.91 -20.83 -2.52
CA ILE A 88 9.49 -20.58 -2.82
C ILE A 88 9.11 -19.16 -2.37
N LEU A 89 8.56 -18.37 -3.31
CA LEU A 89 8.02 -17.05 -3.02
C LEU A 89 6.62 -17.20 -2.43
N ARG A 90 6.40 -16.67 -1.21
CA ARG A 90 5.10 -16.69 -0.53
C ARG A 90 4.66 -15.28 -0.18
N SER A 91 3.44 -14.93 -0.53
CA SER A 91 2.81 -13.69 -0.07
C SER A 91 2.44 -13.80 1.41
N LEU A 92 2.56 -12.69 2.13
CA LEU A 92 2.20 -12.59 3.54
C LEU A 92 1.02 -11.63 3.72
N ASN A 93 0.31 -11.82 4.82
CA ASN A 93 -0.78 -10.96 5.29
C ASN A 93 -0.35 -10.08 6.48
N HIS A 94 0.94 -10.01 6.76
CA HIS A 94 1.46 -9.26 7.90
C HIS A 94 1.29 -7.76 7.73
N VAL A 95 1.03 -7.10 8.86
CA VAL A 95 0.91 -5.65 8.96
C VAL A 95 1.72 -5.21 10.15
N PHE A 96 2.62 -4.26 9.95
CA PHE A 96 3.39 -3.65 11.02
C PHE A 96 3.06 -2.16 11.10
N ARG A 97 3.00 -1.64 12.31
CA ARG A 97 2.75 -0.25 12.61
C ARG A 97 3.95 0.35 13.34
N PHE A 98 4.36 1.54 12.90
CA PHE A 98 5.25 2.44 13.63
C PHE A 98 4.44 3.65 14.11
N ASP A 99 4.66 4.06 15.35
CA ASP A 99 4.00 5.22 15.96
C ASP A 99 5.04 6.32 16.20
N PHE A 100 4.91 7.46 15.50
CA PHE A 100 5.86 8.57 15.63
C PHE A 100 5.86 9.21 17.03
N LYS A 101 4.76 9.10 17.80
CA LYS A 101 4.66 9.68 19.15
C LYS A 101 5.34 8.81 20.19
N HIS A 102 5.47 7.52 19.89
CA HIS A 102 6.08 6.52 20.74
C HIS A 102 7.15 5.76 19.96
N ALA A 103 8.05 6.49 19.29
CA ALA A 103 9.07 5.95 18.40
C ALA A 103 10.00 4.94 19.11
N GLU A 104 10.20 5.11 20.43
CA GLU A 104 10.97 4.22 21.29
C GLU A 104 10.41 2.79 21.35
N ARG A 105 9.12 2.62 21.05
CA ARG A 105 8.45 1.32 21.03
C ARG A 105 8.74 0.51 19.77
N GLY A 106 9.38 1.13 18.77
CA GLY A 106 9.68 0.53 17.49
C GLY A 106 8.44 0.10 16.71
N TRP A 107 8.66 -0.71 15.68
CA TRP A 107 7.60 -1.31 14.90
C TRP A 107 6.92 -2.43 15.67
N ARG A 108 5.60 -2.51 15.55
CA ARG A 108 4.79 -3.56 16.19
C ARG A 108 3.91 -4.24 15.16
N LYS A 109 3.77 -5.55 15.24
CA LYS A 109 2.79 -6.29 14.46
C LYS A 109 1.38 -5.95 14.98
N VAL A 110 0.47 -5.61 14.08
CA VAL A 110 -0.96 -5.40 14.37
C VAL A 110 -1.78 -6.53 13.74
N SER A 111 -3.12 -6.48 13.81
CA SER A 111 -3.95 -7.48 13.15
C SER A 111 -3.56 -7.65 11.68
N SER A 112 -3.29 -8.90 11.32
CA SER A 112 -2.96 -9.28 9.94
C SER A 112 -4.18 -9.14 9.04
N MET A 113 -3.94 -8.85 7.75
CA MET A 113 -4.96 -8.93 6.71
C MET A 113 -5.62 -10.31 6.68
N LEU A 114 -6.86 -10.37 6.21
CA LEU A 114 -7.61 -11.61 6.01
C LEU A 114 -6.94 -12.47 4.94
N TYR A 115 -6.38 -11.85 3.91
CA TYR A 115 -5.74 -12.55 2.78
C TYR A 115 -4.28 -12.12 2.59
N PRO A 116 -3.35 -13.05 2.29
CA PRO A 116 -1.98 -12.71 1.94
C PRO A 116 -1.91 -11.97 0.59
N ARG A 117 -1.10 -10.90 0.51
CA ARG A 117 -0.99 -10.07 -0.71
C ARG A 117 0.46 -9.74 -1.04
N GLY A 118 0.91 -10.12 -2.23
CA GLY A 118 2.20 -9.73 -2.77
C GLY A 118 2.10 -8.45 -3.60
N LEU A 119 2.97 -7.47 -3.33
CA LEU A 119 2.94 -6.14 -3.97
C LEU A 119 1.58 -5.42 -3.84
N PRO A 120 0.95 -5.39 -2.64
CA PRO A 120 -0.36 -4.77 -2.45
C PRO A 120 -0.32 -3.26 -2.74
N GLU A 121 -1.50 -2.69 -2.97
CA GLU A 121 -1.70 -1.25 -3.03
C GLU A 121 -2.53 -0.81 -1.85
N ALA A 122 -2.06 0.19 -1.10
CA ALA A 122 -2.76 0.66 0.08
C ALA A 122 -2.85 2.18 0.10
N LEU A 123 -3.95 2.70 0.64
CA LEU A 123 -4.15 4.11 0.90
C LEU A 123 -4.96 4.31 2.18
N ALA A 124 -4.78 5.45 2.84
CA ALA A 124 -5.52 5.81 4.03
C ALA A 124 -6.62 6.83 3.73
N ALA A 125 -7.81 6.61 4.27
CA ALA A 125 -8.90 7.58 4.25
C ALA A 125 -9.77 7.41 5.51
N GLN A 126 -10.15 8.54 6.13
CA GLN A 126 -11.04 8.57 7.31
C GLN A 126 -10.67 7.59 8.45
N GLY A 127 -9.38 7.51 8.80
CA GLY A 127 -8.91 6.62 9.88
C GLY A 127 -8.96 5.13 9.53
N LYS A 128 -9.11 4.80 8.25
CA LYS A 128 -9.07 3.43 7.74
C LYS A 128 -8.00 3.31 6.67
N ILE A 129 -7.52 2.08 6.47
CA ILE A 129 -6.59 1.75 5.40
C ILE A 129 -7.25 0.78 4.44
N TYR A 130 -7.33 1.17 3.19
CA TYR A 130 -7.88 0.36 2.11
C TYR A 130 -6.73 -0.33 1.41
N VAL A 131 -6.78 -1.65 1.31
CA VAL A 131 -5.75 -2.46 0.66
C VAL A 131 -6.36 -3.23 -0.50
N PHE A 132 -5.76 -3.10 -1.66
CA PHE A 132 -6.17 -3.71 -2.90
C PHE A 132 -5.09 -4.65 -3.41
N LYS A 133 -5.46 -5.38 -4.48
CA LYS A 133 -4.71 -6.45 -5.16
C LYS A 133 -4.84 -7.77 -4.43
N GLY A 134 -5.63 -8.68 -5.01
CA GLY A 134 -5.88 -10.01 -4.45
C GLY A 134 -6.43 -10.99 -5.49
N SER A 135 -6.86 -12.15 -5.00
CA SER A 135 -7.48 -13.20 -5.81
C SER A 135 -8.94 -12.88 -6.12
N ARG A 136 -9.59 -13.76 -6.88
CA ARG A 136 -11.04 -13.71 -7.13
C ARG A 136 -11.87 -13.62 -5.85
N ASP A 137 -11.39 -14.24 -4.77
CA ASP A 137 -12.12 -14.33 -3.51
C ASP A 137 -12.09 -13.00 -2.72
N CYS A 138 -11.07 -12.16 -2.92
CA CYS A 138 -10.95 -10.88 -2.24
C CYS A 138 -9.98 -9.92 -2.96
N PHE A 139 -10.53 -9.06 -3.83
CA PHE A 139 -9.73 -8.06 -4.55
C PHE A 139 -9.22 -6.93 -3.63
N GLY A 140 -9.86 -6.71 -2.48
CA GLY A 140 -9.42 -5.76 -1.47
C GLY A 140 -10.15 -5.88 -0.13
N GLU A 141 -9.58 -5.26 0.89
CA GLU A 141 -10.04 -5.28 2.28
C GLU A 141 -9.72 -3.95 2.97
N VAL A 142 -10.43 -3.65 4.05
CA VAL A 142 -10.31 -2.41 4.80
C VAL A 142 -9.91 -2.71 6.24
N TYR A 143 -8.87 -2.04 6.70
CA TYR A 143 -8.45 -2.04 8.08
C TYR A 143 -9.10 -0.87 8.82
N ASP A 144 -9.82 -1.18 9.89
CA ASP A 144 -10.23 -0.20 10.87
C ASP A 144 -9.13 0.00 11.92
N ILE A 145 -8.51 1.18 11.93
CA ILE A 145 -7.40 1.48 12.83
C ILE A 145 -7.86 1.50 14.29
N SER A 146 -9.07 2.01 14.57
CA SER A 146 -9.61 2.09 15.93
C SER A 146 -9.91 0.72 16.53
N GLY A 147 -10.48 -0.17 15.73
CA GLY A 147 -10.88 -1.51 16.13
C GLY A 147 -9.81 -2.58 15.94
N ASP A 148 -8.67 -2.24 15.33
CA ASP A 148 -7.59 -3.17 14.94
C ASP A 148 -8.14 -4.42 14.23
N SER A 149 -9.01 -4.20 13.23
CA SER A 149 -9.75 -5.28 12.57
C SER A 149 -9.87 -5.07 11.07
N TRP A 150 -10.06 -6.16 10.34
CA TRP A 150 -10.16 -6.16 8.89
C TRP A 150 -11.55 -6.61 8.43
N VAL A 151 -12.06 -5.97 7.38
CA VAL A 151 -13.29 -6.37 6.69
C VAL A 151 -13.06 -6.46 5.18
N PRO A 152 -13.60 -7.47 4.49
CA PRO A 152 -13.47 -7.55 3.03
C PRO A 152 -14.27 -6.42 2.36
N LEU A 153 -13.77 -5.90 1.24
CA LEU A 153 -14.56 -5.03 0.37
C LEU A 153 -15.55 -5.87 -0.43
N CYS A 154 -16.79 -5.41 -0.54
CA CYS A 154 -17.77 -6.02 -1.43
C CYS A 154 -17.29 -5.93 -2.88
N VAL A 155 -17.40 -7.04 -3.62
CA VAL A 155 -17.05 -7.10 -5.04
C VAL A 155 -18.14 -6.39 -5.84
N PRO A 156 -17.82 -5.41 -6.72
CA PRO A 156 -18.80 -4.92 -7.67
C PRO A 156 -19.16 -6.06 -8.63
N SER A 157 -20.44 -6.21 -8.97
CA SER A 157 -21.00 -7.34 -9.73
C SER A 157 -20.33 -7.63 -11.09
N ILE A 158 -19.54 -6.71 -11.66
CA ILE A 158 -18.79 -6.93 -12.91
C ILE A 158 -17.33 -7.36 -12.69
N ALA A 159 -16.77 -7.23 -11.49
CA ALA A 159 -15.36 -7.47 -11.22
C ALA A 159 -14.99 -8.96 -11.06
N GLU A 160 -15.94 -9.89 -11.25
CA GLU A 160 -15.77 -11.33 -11.04
C GLU A 160 -14.60 -11.96 -11.83
N TYR A 161 -14.04 -11.25 -12.83
CA TYR A 161 -12.96 -11.76 -13.69
C TYR A 161 -11.77 -10.82 -13.89
N SER A 162 -11.67 -9.70 -13.16
CA SER A 162 -10.67 -8.65 -13.46
C SER A 162 -9.74 -8.40 -12.28
N GLY A 163 -8.42 -8.48 -12.52
CA GLY A 163 -7.42 -8.09 -11.51
C GLY A 163 -7.44 -6.58 -11.27
N VAL A 164 -6.93 -6.14 -10.11
CA VAL A 164 -6.71 -4.69 -9.86
C VAL A 164 -5.34 -4.30 -10.42
N SER A 165 -5.30 -3.21 -11.19
CA SER A 165 -4.04 -2.61 -11.66
C SER A 165 -3.73 -1.31 -10.96
N ARG A 166 -2.44 -0.98 -10.99
CA ARG A 166 -1.91 0.27 -10.44
C ARG A 166 -2.15 1.44 -11.43
N PRO A 167 -2.32 2.68 -10.93
CA PRO A 167 -2.47 3.04 -9.52
C PRO A 167 -3.93 2.95 -9.03
N VAL A 168 -4.12 2.61 -7.77
CA VAL A 168 -5.31 3.02 -7.01
C VAL A 168 -5.13 4.49 -6.58
N LEU A 169 -6.16 5.32 -6.74
CA LEU A 169 -6.09 6.76 -6.46
C LEU A 169 -7.14 7.19 -5.44
N LEU A 170 -6.72 8.01 -4.47
CA LEU A 170 -7.64 8.66 -3.53
C LEU A 170 -8.13 9.99 -4.13
N ASP A 171 -9.44 10.13 -4.28
CA ASP A 171 -10.13 11.38 -4.59
C ASP A 171 -10.89 11.82 -3.34
N SER A 172 -10.15 12.39 -2.38
CA SER A 172 -10.69 12.82 -1.08
C SER A 172 -11.74 13.91 -1.23
N SER A 173 -11.62 14.76 -2.26
CA SER A 173 -12.58 15.85 -2.55
C SER A 173 -13.99 15.34 -2.82
N ARG A 174 -14.11 14.12 -3.33
CA ARG A 174 -15.39 13.44 -3.62
C ARG A 174 -15.63 12.22 -2.74
N SER A 175 -14.85 12.07 -1.67
CA SER A 175 -14.91 10.94 -0.75
C SER A 175 -14.92 9.57 -1.43
N ARG A 176 -14.04 9.37 -2.40
CA ARG A 176 -13.98 8.13 -3.19
C ARG A 176 -12.58 7.67 -3.51
N ILE A 177 -12.47 6.38 -3.82
CA ILE A 177 -11.24 5.74 -4.30
C ILE A 177 -11.47 5.29 -5.72
N LEU A 178 -10.59 5.68 -6.64
CA LEU A 178 -10.61 5.22 -8.02
C LEU A 178 -9.79 3.92 -8.13
N VAL A 179 -10.43 2.88 -8.64
CA VAL A 179 -9.84 1.54 -8.82
C VAL A 179 -9.95 1.15 -10.27
N HIS A 180 -8.80 0.92 -10.90
CA HIS A 180 -8.74 0.40 -12.26
C HIS A 180 -8.66 -1.13 -12.23
N PHE A 181 -9.73 -1.76 -12.69
CA PHE A 181 -9.77 -3.20 -12.90
C PHE A 181 -9.25 -3.52 -14.30
N SER A 182 -8.16 -4.27 -14.38
CA SER A 182 -7.58 -4.76 -15.63
C SER A 182 -7.55 -6.29 -15.64
N GLY A 183 -8.37 -6.89 -16.50
CA GLY A 183 -8.25 -8.27 -16.92
C GLY A 183 -7.98 -8.36 -18.42
N ASP A 184 -7.72 -9.58 -18.91
CA ASP A 184 -7.44 -9.82 -20.33
C ASP A 184 -8.61 -9.41 -21.24
N ARG A 185 -9.85 -9.51 -20.74
CA ARG A 185 -11.09 -9.24 -21.50
C ARG A 185 -11.88 -8.03 -21.04
N TYR A 186 -11.66 -7.56 -19.81
CA TYR A 186 -12.46 -6.49 -19.21
C TYR A 186 -11.53 -5.47 -18.56
N ARG A 187 -11.73 -4.20 -18.92
CA ARG A 187 -10.99 -3.09 -18.34
C ARG A 187 -11.97 -2.00 -17.97
N SER A 188 -11.94 -1.58 -16.72
CA SER A 188 -12.95 -0.65 -16.23
C SER A 188 -12.42 0.19 -15.08
N LEU A 189 -12.85 1.44 -15.05
CA LEU A 189 -12.59 2.36 -13.96
C LEU A 189 -13.81 2.42 -13.06
N TYR A 190 -13.60 2.14 -11.79
CA TYR A 190 -14.61 2.18 -10.76
C TYR A 190 -14.27 3.22 -9.69
N ALA A 191 -15.30 3.84 -9.13
CA ALA A 191 -15.21 4.63 -7.91
C ALA A 191 -15.83 3.85 -6.76
N TYR A 192 -15.07 3.68 -5.67
CA TYR A 192 -15.60 3.24 -4.39
C TYR A 192 -15.86 4.45 -3.49
N TYR A 193 -17.12 4.72 -3.18
CA TYR A 193 -17.51 5.76 -2.24
C TYR A 193 -17.47 5.17 -0.83
N TYR A 194 -16.44 5.54 -0.08
CA TYR A 194 -16.17 4.90 1.22
C TYR A 194 -17.14 5.31 2.33
N ASN A 195 -17.83 6.44 2.19
CA ASN A 195 -18.91 6.85 3.11
C ASN A 195 -20.12 5.91 2.98
N ASP A 196 -20.52 5.63 1.74
CA ASP A 196 -21.72 4.85 1.42
C ASP A 196 -21.43 3.35 1.25
N LYS A 197 -20.14 2.98 1.26
CA LYS A 197 -19.62 1.64 1.00
C LYS A 197 -20.12 1.07 -0.33
N SER A 198 -20.21 1.92 -1.34
CA SER A 198 -20.81 1.59 -2.64
C SER A 198 -19.81 1.73 -3.78
N TRP A 199 -20.07 0.99 -4.87
CA TRP A 199 -19.27 1.02 -6.08
C TRP A 199 -20.07 1.62 -7.23
N VAL A 200 -19.42 2.49 -8.00
CA VAL A 200 -19.97 3.06 -9.25
C VAL A 200 -18.97 2.83 -10.37
N CYS A 201 -19.45 2.24 -11.46
CA CYS A 201 -18.68 2.17 -12.71
C CYS A 201 -18.60 3.56 -13.32
N LEU A 202 -17.40 4.10 -13.48
CA LEU A 202 -17.20 5.39 -14.16
C LEU A 202 -16.98 5.19 -15.66
N ASP A 203 -16.23 4.15 -16.03
CA ASP A 203 -15.97 3.79 -17.42
C ASP A 203 -15.82 2.27 -17.55
N PRO A 204 -16.72 1.57 -18.28
CA PRO A 204 -16.67 0.13 -18.47
C PRO A 204 -15.64 -0.35 -19.50
N LYS A 205 -14.94 0.57 -20.19
CA LYS A 205 -13.92 0.28 -21.23
C LYS A 205 -12.65 1.10 -21.04
N PHE A 206 -12.30 1.41 -19.80
CA PHE A 206 -11.13 2.23 -19.47
C PHE A 206 -9.83 1.58 -20.00
N PRO A 207 -8.98 2.29 -20.76
CA PRO A 207 -7.77 1.70 -21.35
C PRO A 207 -6.65 1.48 -20.32
N TYR A 208 -5.60 0.75 -20.72
CA TYR A 208 -4.37 0.68 -19.93
C TYR A 208 -3.70 2.06 -19.85
N TRP A 209 -2.99 2.28 -18.75
CA TRP A 209 -1.98 3.34 -18.63
C TRP A 209 -0.80 3.00 -19.55
N SER A 210 -0.92 3.21 -20.86
CA SER A 210 0.23 3.19 -21.76
C SER A 210 0.88 4.55 -21.78
N LEU A 211 2.16 4.62 -21.42
CA LEU A 211 3.04 5.67 -21.90
C LEU A 211 3.19 5.45 -23.41
N THR A 212 2.50 6.23 -24.22
CA THR A 212 2.89 6.46 -25.62
C THR A 212 4.21 7.22 -25.66
#